data_AF-A0A2V8FVF4-F1
#
_entry.id   AF-A0A2V8FVF4-F1
#
_cell.length_a   1.000
_cell.length_b   1.000
_cell.length_c   1.000
_cell.angle_alpha   90.00
_cell.angle_beta   90.00
_cell.angle_gamma   90.00
#
_symmetry.space_group_name_H-M   'P 1'
#
loop_
_entity.id
_entity.type
_entity.pdbx_description
1 polymer ?
#
loop_
_entity_poly.entity_id
_entity_poly.type
_entity_poly.pdbx_seq_one_letter_code
_entity_poly.pdbx_strand_id
1 'polypeptide(L)'
;MINDKQLLVTLKTDPDPGTVDLVSLDEGRVTGAVPTAVSAPQGTLTPFGFAVYRDGTAVITLAHSNQDGLFRNGAFTSVVDAGQAADCWMTRVGKYVFTANTGSKTISRLIGTGSHVFVDSQVAAAIATGGAPTDIDADAGVLGVIDHGAGQSHLSLFRYNEFGELTAQGTPITVGVPNANGVAILSADDRDRI
;
A
#
# COMPACT_ATOMS: atom_id res chain seq x y z
N MET A 1 -26.83 -13.81 -10.78
CA MET A 1 -25.62 -12.98 -10.89
C MET A 1 -24.49 -13.83 -10.34
N ILE A 2 -23.55 -14.24 -11.20
CA ILE A 2 -22.35 -14.95 -10.75
C ILE A 2 -21.53 -13.94 -9.95
N ASN A 3 -21.04 -14.40 -8.81
CA ASN A 3 -20.34 -13.61 -7.82
C ASN A 3 -18.89 -13.47 -8.32
N ASP A 4 -18.62 -12.49 -9.20
CA ASP A 4 -17.29 -12.28 -9.81
C ASP A 4 -16.29 -11.72 -8.78
N LYS A 5 -16.00 -12.49 -7.74
CA LYS A 5 -14.95 -12.17 -6.77
C LYS A 5 -13.61 -12.53 -7.39
N GLN A 6 -12.63 -11.68 -7.19
CA GLN A 6 -11.27 -11.89 -7.68
C GLN A 6 -10.26 -11.60 -6.57
N LEU A 7 -9.16 -12.35 -6.56
CA LEU A 7 -7.95 -11.94 -5.85
C LEU A 7 -7.11 -11.10 -6.80
N LEU A 8 -6.57 -10.02 -6.26
CA LEU A 8 -5.53 -9.22 -6.86
C LEU A 8 -4.18 -9.71 -6.33
N VAL A 9 -3.27 -10.10 -7.21
CA VAL A 9 -1.93 -10.56 -6.83
C VAL A 9 -0.91 -9.68 -7.52
N THR A 10 -0.09 -8.98 -6.74
CA THR A 10 1.08 -8.26 -7.24
C THR A 10 2.30 -9.16 -7.19
N LEU A 11 3.18 -9.01 -8.18
CA LEU A 11 4.41 -9.76 -8.28
C LEU A 11 5.56 -8.76 -8.20
N LYS A 12 6.32 -8.81 -7.09
CA LYS A 12 7.51 -7.97 -6.94
C LYS A 12 8.67 -8.50 -7.78
N THR A 13 8.52 -8.36 -9.08
CA THR A 13 9.54 -8.64 -10.08
C THR A 13 9.66 -7.40 -10.96
N ASP A 14 10.80 -7.25 -11.65
CA ASP A 14 11.06 -6.11 -12.53
C ASP A 14 10.96 -6.48 -14.02
N PRO A 15 9.92 -7.20 -14.50
CA PRO A 15 9.73 -7.33 -15.93
C PRO A 15 9.25 -5.99 -16.48
N ASP A 16 9.55 -5.74 -17.75
CA ASP A 16 9.05 -4.58 -18.47
C ASP A 16 8.08 -5.06 -19.56
N PRO A 17 6.75 -4.91 -19.36
CA PRO A 17 6.08 -4.29 -18.21
C PRO A 17 5.89 -5.24 -17.01
N GLY A 18 5.76 -4.65 -15.81
CA GLY A 18 5.25 -5.33 -14.61
C GLY A 18 3.82 -5.84 -14.81
N THR A 19 3.37 -6.80 -14.01
CA THR A 19 1.97 -7.28 -14.07
C THR A 19 1.29 -7.29 -12.71
N VAL A 20 -0.04 -7.21 -12.76
CA VAL A 20 -0.94 -7.59 -11.68
C VAL A 20 -1.78 -8.75 -12.16
N ASP A 21 -1.82 -9.83 -11.38
CA ASP A 21 -2.54 -11.05 -11.72
C ASP A 21 -3.92 -11.05 -11.06
N LEU A 22 -4.94 -11.35 -11.86
CA LEU A 22 -6.31 -11.56 -11.40
C LEU A 22 -6.62 -13.05 -11.32
N VAL A 23 -7.02 -13.50 -10.13
CA VAL A 23 -7.42 -14.88 -9.87
C VAL A 23 -8.90 -14.93 -9.55
N SER A 24 -9.67 -15.66 -10.36
CA SER A 24 -11.12 -15.80 -10.14
C SER A 24 -11.41 -16.62 -8.90
N LEU A 25 -12.42 -16.20 -8.13
CA LEU A 25 -12.93 -16.91 -6.97
C LEU A 25 -14.39 -17.29 -7.15
N ASP A 26 -14.74 -18.49 -6.71
CA ASP A 26 -16.12 -18.94 -6.52
C ASP A 26 -16.27 -19.53 -5.12
N GLU A 27 -17.19 -18.97 -4.33
CA GLU A 27 -17.41 -19.37 -2.93
C GLU A 27 -16.13 -19.51 -2.08
N GLY A 28 -15.14 -18.62 -2.30
CA GLY A 28 -13.86 -18.61 -1.59
C GLY A 28 -12.82 -19.60 -2.11
N ARG A 29 -13.10 -20.28 -3.23
CA ARG A 29 -12.18 -21.19 -3.92
C ARG A 29 -11.65 -20.55 -5.19
N VAL A 30 -10.35 -20.74 -5.46
CA VAL A 30 -9.78 -20.39 -6.77
C VAL A 30 -10.47 -21.20 -7.86
N THR A 31 -10.87 -20.52 -8.93
CA THR A 31 -11.44 -21.13 -10.15
C THR A 31 -10.60 -20.77 -11.37
N GLY A 32 -10.62 -21.66 -12.37
CA GLY A 32 -9.73 -21.57 -13.53
C GLY A 32 -8.33 -22.16 -13.25
N ALA A 33 -7.52 -22.24 -14.32
CA ALA A 33 -6.19 -22.85 -14.26
C ALA A 33 -5.05 -21.83 -14.27
N VAL A 34 -5.29 -20.61 -14.79
CA VAL A 34 -4.25 -19.60 -15.01
C VAL A 34 -4.80 -18.22 -14.62
N PRO A 35 -4.07 -17.42 -13.82
CA PRO A 35 -4.43 -16.04 -13.56
C PRO A 35 -4.49 -15.21 -14.85
N THR A 36 -5.34 -14.18 -14.87
CA THR A 36 -5.30 -13.18 -15.94
C THR A 36 -4.27 -12.12 -15.58
N ALA A 37 -3.11 -12.13 -16.23
CA ALA A 37 -2.09 -11.11 -16.05
C ALA A 37 -2.51 -9.80 -16.76
N VAL A 38 -2.52 -8.71 -16.01
CA VAL A 38 -2.79 -7.35 -16.52
C VAL A 38 -1.50 -6.55 -16.45
N SER A 39 -1.03 -6.07 -17.60
CA SER A 39 0.19 -5.26 -17.67
C SER A 39 0.02 -3.93 -16.96
N ALA A 40 1.06 -3.54 -16.23
CA ALA A 40 1.24 -2.18 -15.76
C ALA A 40 1.38 -1.21 -16.94
N PRO A 41 1.10 0.08 -16.75
CA PRO A 41 1.27 1.09 -17.79
C PRO A 41 2.70 1.13 -18.32
N GLN A 42 2.87 1.44 -19.61
CA GLN A 42 4.19 1.49 -20.24
C GLN A 42 5.11 2.48 -19.52
N GLY A 43 6.38 2.09 -19.32
CA GLY A 43 7.37 2.91 -18.62
C GLY A 43 7.27 2.85 -17.09
N THR A 44 6.39 2.01 -16.56
CA THR A 44 6.25 1.76 -15.13
C THR A 44 6.72 0.35 -14.78
N LEU A 45 7.28 0.19 -13.58
CA LEU A 45 7.82 -1.06 -13.09
C LEU A 45 7.22 -1.43 -11.74
N THR A 46 7.16 -2.74 -11.54
CA THR A 46 6.97 -3.44 -10.27
C THR A 46 5.74 -2.99 -9.47
N PRO A 47 4.51 -3.32 -9.95
CA PRO A 47 3.34 -3.36 -9.09
C PRO A 47 3.64 -4.14 -7.80
N PHE A 48 3.50 -3.52 -6.63
CA PHE A 48 3.94 -4.16 -5.38
C PHE A 48 2.96 -4.05 -4.21
N GLY A 49 2.98 -2.96 -3.45
CA GLY A 49 2.04 -2.71 -2.37
C GLY A 49 0.71 -2.21 -2.92
N PHE A 50 -0.39 -2.54 -2.27
CA PHE A 50 -1.70 -2.09 -2.72
C PHE A 50 -2.71 -1.94 -1.59
N ALA A 51 -3.71 -1.10 -1.83
CA ALA A 51 -4.82 -0.83 -0.93
C ALA A 51 -6.14 -0.91 -1.72
N VAL A 52 -7.05 -1.78 -1.29
CA VAL A 52 -8.33 -2.04 -1.99
C VAL A 52 -9.49 -1.25 -1.36
N TYR A 53 -10.32 -0.66 -2.21
CA TYR A 53 -11.59 -0.03 -1.84
C TYR A 53 -12.73 -1.05 -1.89
N ARG A 54 -13.80 -0.78 -1.13
CA ARG A 54 -15.00 -1.63 -1.12
C ARG A 54 -15.68 -1.80 -2.47
N ASP A 55 -15.45 -0.87 -3.41
CA ASP A 55 -16.02 -0.91 -4.75
C ASP A 55 -15.17 -1.72 -5.75
N GLY A 56 -14.11 -2.39 -5.29
CA GLY A 56 -13.22 -3.21 -6.11
C GLY A 56 -12.07 -2.44 -6.78
N THR A 57 -11.97 -1.13 -6.55
CA THR A 57 -10.81 -0.33 -6.99
C THR A 57 -9.60 -0.63 -6.10
N ALA A 58 -8.38 -0.55 -6.62
CA ALA A 58 -7.15 -0.57 -5.82
C ALA A 58 -6.24 0.60 -6.19
N VAL A 59 -5.55 1.18 -5.20
CA VAL A 59 -4.30 1.92 -5.47
C VAL A 59 -3.15 0.93 -5.32
N ILE A 60 -2.19 1.00 -6.23
CA ILE A 60 -1.04 0.09 -6.30
C ILE A 60 0.23 0.92 -6.47
N THR A 61 1.26 0.66 -5.66
CA THR A 61 2.61 1.22 -5.88
C THR A 61 3.24 0.60 -7.10
N LEU A 62 3.89 1.42 -7.92
CA LEU A 62 4.74 1.04 -9.04
C LEU A 62 6.17 1.29 -8.58
N ALA A 63 6.61 0.43 -7.65
CA ALA A 63 7.60 0.71 -6.62
C ALA A 63 8.97 1.16 -7.12
N HIS A 64 9.37 0.71 -8.32
CA HIS A 64 10.66 1.05 -8.91
C HIS A 64 10.58 2.23 -9.89
N SER A 65 9.38 2.78 -10.08
CA SER A 65 9.11 3.92 -10.95
C SER A 65 8.75 5.19 -10.18
N ASN A 66 8.64 5.15 -8.84
CA ASN A 66 8.24 6.30 -8.02
C ASN A 66 6.84 6.80 -8.42
N GLN A 67 5.91 5.88 -8.64
CA GLN A 67 4.60 6.14 -9.23
C GLN A 67 3.52 5.29 -8.56
N ASP A 68 2.30 5.79 -8.55
CA ASP A 68 1.14 5.06 -8.03
C ASP A 68 0.08 4.91 -9.12
N GLY A 69 -0.49 3.72 -9.24
CA GLY A 69 -1.53 3.40 -10.21
C GLY A 69 -2.89 3.17 -9.58
N LEU A 70 -3.96 3.60 -10.24
CA LEU A 70 -5.33 3.21 -9.90
C LEU A 70 -5.78 2.04 -10.78
N PHE A 71 -6.06 0.91 -10.17
CA PHE A 71 -6.54 -0.30 -10.83
C PHE A 71 -8.05 -0.47 -10.61
N ARG A 72 -8.80 -0.67 -11.69
CA ARG A 72 -10.25 -0.85 -11.65
C ARG A 72 -10.72 -1.69 -12.83
N ASN A 73 -11.68 -2.59 -12.59
CA ASN A 73 -12.32 -3.39 -13.64
C ASN A 73 -11.31 -4.10 -14.57
N GLY A 74 -10.22 -4.62 -14.01
CA GLY A 74 -9.21 -5.35 -14.76
C GLY A 74 -8.24 -4.50 -15.57
N ALA A 75 -8.11 -3.19 -15.29
CA ALA A 75 -7.15 -2.32 -15.95
C ALA A 75 -6.63 -1.22 -15.03
N PHE A 76 -5.44 -0.70 -15.33
CA PHE A 76 -4.98 0.58 -14.80
C PHE A 76 -5.73 1.71 -15.50
N THR A 77 -6.35 2.59 -14.72
CA THR A 77 -7.18 3.71 -15.21
C THR A 77 -6.49 5.06 -15.09
N SER A 78 -5.49 5.17 -14.21
CA SER A 78 -4.65 6.36 -14.05
C SER A 78 -3.32 6.01 -13.39
N VAL A 79 -2.30 6.83 -13.64
CA VAL A 79 -1.01 6.81 -12.95
C VAL A 79 -0.68 8.23 -12.49
N VAL A 80 -0.02 8.35 -11.34
CA VAL A 80 0.51 9.62 -10.83
C VAL A 80 1.96 9.42 -10.37
N ASP A 81 2.79 10.44 -10.55
CA ASP A 81 4.12 10.46 -9.92
C ASP A 81 3.96 10.64 -8.40
N ALA A 82 4.58 9.75 -7.62
CA ALA A 82 4.50 9.76 -6.17
C ALA A 82 5.15 11.01 -5.55
N GLY A 83 6.12 11.60 -6.27
CA GLY A 83 6.94 12.70 -5.79
C GLY A 83 7.89 12.33 -4.65
N GLN A 84 7.97 11.04 -4.30
CA GLN A 84 8.86 10.44 -3.31
C GLN A 84 9.51 9.19 -3.90
N ALA A 85 10.59 8.71 -3.29
CA ALA A 85 11.41 7.63 -3.82
C ALA A 85 11.10 6.27 -3.18
N ALA A 86 11.03 5.24 -4.03
CA ALA A 86 10.81 3.84 -3.70
C ALA A 86 9.58 3.63 -2.79
N ASP A 87 8.43 4.04 -3.30
CA ASP A 87 7.11 3.70 -2.79
C ASP A 87 6.97 2.18 -2.64
N CYS A 88 6.58 1.72 -1.45
CA CYS A 88 6.68 0.32 -1.05
C CYS A 88 5.30 -0.23 -0.70
N TRP A 89 5.01 -0.39 0.59
CA TRP A 89 3.70 -0.87 1.05
C TRP A 89 2.71 0.28 1.29
N MET A 90 1.42 -0.07 1.29
CA MET A 90 0.30 0.86 1.45
C MET A 90 -0.69 0.37 2.49
N THR A 91 -1.39 1.30 3.15
CA THR A 91 -2.58 1.00 3.94
C THR A 91 -3.69 2.03 3.69
N ARG A 92 -4.95 1.63 3.85
CA ARG A 92 -6.13 2.48 3.56
C ARG A 92 -6.82 2.90 4.83
N VAL A 93 -7.09 4.21 4.97
CA VAL A 93 -7.90 4.78 6.04
C VAL A 93 -8.96 5.69 5.44
N GLY A 94 -10.24 5.29 5.55
CA GLY A 94 -11.35 6.12 5.06
C GLY A 94 -11.27 6.35 3.55
N LYS A 95 -10.93 7.55 3.09
CA LYS A 95 -10.70 7.88 1.66
C LYS A 95 -9.21 7.99 1.30
N TYR A 96 -8.34 7.93 2.30
CA TYR A 96 -6.91 8.13 2.17
C TYR A 96 -6.21 6.79 2.01
N VAL A 97 -5.15 6.78 1.22
CA VAL A 97 -4.16 5.71 1.15
C VAL A 97 -2.84 6.30 1.63
N PHE A 98 -2.20 5.65 2.59
CA PHE A 98 -0.87 6.03 3.04
C PHE A 98 0.15 5.08 2.43
N THR A 99 1.23 5.64 1.89
CA THR A 99 2.30 4.87 1.24
C THR A 99 3.60 5.07 2.00
N ALA A 100 4.28 3.97 2.33
CA ALA A 100 5.63 3.98 2.88
C ALA A 100 6.64 4.18 1.74
N ASN A 101 7.38 5.30 1.75
CA ASN A 101 8.41 5.59 0.76
C ASN A 101 9.78 5.20 1.31
N THR A 102 10.27 4.03 0.91
CA THR A 102 11.51 3.41 1.40
C THR A 102 12.70 4.33 1.18
N GLY A 103 12.84 4.85 -0.04
CA GLY A 103 13.99 5.64 -0.47
C GLY A 103 13.99 7.05 0.09
N SER A 104 12.81 7.67 0.16
CA SER A 104 12.65 9.01 0.74
C SER A 104 12.57 9.04 2.26
N LYS A 105 12.30 7.90 2.92
CA LYS A 105 12.13 7.80 4.37
C LYS A 105 10.95 8.63 4.89
N THR A 106 9.87 8.60 4.13
CA THR A 106 8.65 9.39 4.37
C THR A 106 7.42 8.52 4.22
N ILE A 107 6.27 9.07 4.62
CA ILE A 107 4.94 8.55 4.34
C ILE A 107 4.24 9.56 3.43
N SER A 108 3.73 9.12 2.28
CA SER A 108 2.84 9.91 1.41
C SER A 108 1.38 9.66 1.76
N ARG A 109 0.50 10.59 1.38
CA ARG A 109 -0.96 10.43 1.44
C ARG A 109 -1.57 10.63 0.05
N LEU A 110 -2.37 9.66 -0.38
CA LEU A 110 -3.02 9.62 -1.68
C LEU A 110 -4.54 9.53 -1.55
N ILE A 111 -5.23 9.86 -2.62
CA ILE A 111 -6.68 9.69 -2.77
C ILE A 111 -6.96 9.01 -4.10
N GLY A 112 -7.66 7.87 -4.05
CA GLY A 112 -8.27 7.24 -5.21
C GLY A 112 -9.72 7.70 -5.38
N THR A 113 -10.11 7.97 -6.62
CA THR A 113 -11.48 8.30 -7.02
C THR A 113 -11.99 7.27 -8.03
N GLY A 114 -13.15 7.48 -8.65
CA GLY A 114 -13.74 6.52 -9.59
C GLY A 114 -12.78 6.06 -10.71
N SER A 115 -11.91 6.94 -11.21
CA SER A 115 -10.98 6.64 -12.31
C SER A 115 -9.63 7.36 -12.22
N HIS A 116 -9.34 8.06 -11.13
CA HIS A 116 -8.09 8.81 -10.95
C HIS A 116 -7.50 8.61 -9.57
N VAL A 117 -6.16 8.55 -9.48
CA VAL A 117 -5.39 8.68 -8.25
C VAL A 117 -4.70 10.05 -8.20
N PHE A 118 -4.61 10.62 -7.00
CA PHE A 118 -3.97 11.89 -6.72
C PHE A 118 -3.04 11.78 -5.52
N VAL A 119 -1.90 12.47 -5.56
CA VAL A 119 -1.09 12.72 -4.38
C VAL A 119 -1.69 13.91 -3.63
N ASP A 120 -2.24 13.63 -2.45
CA ASP A 120 -2.84 14.65 -1.57
C ASP A 120 -1.77 15.31 -0.68
N SER A 121 -0.79 14.52 -0.23
CA SER A 121 0.43 15.04 0.40
C SER A 121 1.63 14.16 0.05
N GLN A 122 2.65 14.76 -0.56
CA GLN A 122 3.91 14.06 -0.86
C GLN A 122 4.68 13.67 0.41
N VAL A 123 4.53 14.43 1.49
CA VAL A 123 5.15 14.13 2.78
C VAL A 123 4.11 14.37 3.87
N ALA A 124 3.32 13.35 4.17
CA ALA A 124 2.40 13.34 5.30
C ALA A 124 3.14 13.17 6.63
N ALA A 125 4.26 12.44 6.64
CA ALA A 125 5.18 12.35 7.77
C ALA A 125 6.59 11.95 7.31
N ALA A 126 7.59 12.26 8.14
CA ALA A 126 8.95 11.74 8.02
C ALA A 126 9.20 10.65 9.07
N ILE A 127 10.01 9.65 8.73
CA ILE A 127 10.42 8.59 9.65
C ILE A 127 11.55 9.12 10.55
N ALA A 128 11.24 9.33 11.84
CA ALA A 128 12.14 10.00 12.78
C ALA A 128 13.44 9.25 13.06
N THR A 129 13.45 7.92 12.92
CA THR A 129 14.65 7.08 13.05
C THR A 129 15.61 7.28 11.86
N GLY A 130 15.14 7.87 10.76
CA GLY A 130 15.86 7.96 9.49
C GLY A 130 16.02 6.62 8.79
N GLY A 131 15.31 5.58 9.24
CA GLY A 131 15.23 4.29 8.57
C GLY A 131 14.35 4.32 7.33
N ALA A 132 14.52 3.29 6.50
CA ALA A 132 13.76 3.07 5.28
C ALA A 132 12.47 2.30 5.63
N PRO A 133 11.28 2.92 5.54
CA PRO A 133 10.03 2.26 5.90
C PRO A 133 9.67 1.21 4.86
N THR A 134 9.32 0.00 5.30
CA THR A 134 9.08 -1.15 4.41
C THR A 134 7.66 -1.69 4.48
N ASP A 135 7.00 -1.55 5.64
CA ASP A 135 5.61 -1.95 5.83
C ASP A 135 4.85 -0.96 6.73
N ILE A 136 3.54 -0.89 6.53
CA ILE A 136 2.65 0.07 7.16
C ILE A 136 1.26 -0.53 7.35
N ASP A 137 0.67 -0.32 8.52
CA ASP A 137 -0.71 -0.66 8.77
C ASP A 137 -1.41 0.40 9.63
N ALA A 138 -2.74 0.48 9.53
CA ALA A 138 -3.51 1.50 10.18
C ALA A 138 -4.90 1.00 10.61
N ASP A 139 -5.23 1.21 11.87
CA ASP A 139 -6.56 0.94 12.40
C ASP A 139 -6.83 1.77 13.68
N ALA A 140 -8.10 1.99 13.99
CA ALA A 140 -8.57 2.64 15.21
C ALA A 140 -7.86 3.97 15.57
N GLY A 141 -7.56 4.81 14.56
CA GLY A 141 -6.89 6.10 14.74
C GLY A 141 -5.37 6.02 14.91
N VAL A 142 -4.77 4.84 14.75
CA VAL A 142 -3.33 4.61 14.87
C VAL A 142 -2.79 4.05 13.56
N LEU A 143 -1.64 4.56 13.13
CA LEU A 143 -0.88 4.04 12.01
C LEU A 143 0.50 3.63 12.52
N GLY A 144 0.88 2.37 12.26
CA GLY A 144 2.16 1.79 12.59
C GLY A 144 3.02 1.63 11.36
N VAL A 145 4.32 1.89 11.49
CA VAL A 145 5.30 1.73 10.41
C VAL A 145 6.49 0.96 10.94
N ILE A 146 6.92 -0.06 10.20
CA ILE A 146 8.22 -0.69 10.40
C ILE A 146 9.23 -0.08 9.42
N ASP A 147 10.40 0.29 9.94
CA ASP A 147 11.51 0.81 9.14
C ASP A 147 12.84 0.10 9.44
N HIS A 148 13.79 0.16 8.50
CA HIS A 148 15.12 -0.42 8.63
C HIS A 148 16.22 0.64 8.55
N GLY A 149 17.15 0.62 9.50
CA GLY A 149 18.30 1.51 9.51
C GLY A 149 19.35 1.06 10.52
N ALA A 150 20.62 1.32 10.21
CA ALA A 150 21.74 1.01 11.11
C ALA A 150 21.78 -0.45 11.61
N GLY A 151 21.37 -1.41 10.78
CA GLY A 151 21.36 -2.83 11.12
C GLY A 151 20.25 -3.26 12.07
N GLN A 152 19.26 -2.41 12.30
CA GLN A 152 18.09 -2.66 13.15
C GLN A 152 16.80 -2.28 12.43
N SER A 153 15.70 -2.81 12.94
CA SER A 153 14.35 -2.38 12.58
C SER A 153 13.76 -1.57 13.73
N HIS A 154 12.96 -0.57 13.38
CA HIS A 154 12.24 0.26 14.33
C HIS A 154 10.76 0.24 14.04
N LEU A 155 9.96 0.39 15.09
CA LEU A 155 8.53 0.59 15.01
C LEU A 155 8.21 2.03 15.41
N SER A 156 7.64 2.78 14.47
CA SER A 156 7.14 4.14 14.68
C SER A 156 5.61 4.14 14.68
N LEU A 157 4.99 4.94 15.55
CA LEU A 157 3.53 5.09 15.61
C LEU A 157 3.12 6.53 15.32
N PHE A 158 1.99 6.67 14.64
CA PHE A 158 1.33 7.94 14.34
C PHE A 158 -0.14 7.84 14.75
N ARG A 159 -0.71 8.95 15.22
CA ARG A 159 -2.16 9.17 15.21
C ARG A 159 -2.54 9.76 13.87
N TYR A 160 -3.70 9.37 13.35
CA TYR A 160 -4.35 10.09 12.26
C TYR A 160 -5.69 10.67 12.72
N ASN A 161 -6.02 11.86 12.22
CA ASN A 161 -7.35 12.46 12.42
C ASN A 161 -8.27 12.18 11.21
N GLU A 162 -9.48 12.72 11.24
CA GLU A 162 -10.48 12.55 10.16
C GLU A 162 -10.03 13.11 8.79
N PHE A 163 -9.06 14.03 8.79
CA PHE A 163 -8.44 14.61 7.59
C PHE A 163 -7.17 13.86 7.16
N GLY A 164 -6.86 12.74 7.83
CA GLY A 164 -5.68 11.92 7.57
C GLY A 164 -4.36 12.59 7.94
N GLU A 165 -4.37 13.65 8.75
CA GLU A 165 -3.14 14.31 9.21
C GLU A 165 -2.43 13.44 10.24
N LEU A 166 -1.12 13.23 10.05
CA LEU A 166 -0.33 12.34 10.90
C LEU A 166 0.37 13.12 12.00
N THR A 167 0.25 12.64 13.24
CA THR A 167 1.00 13.15 14.39
C THR A 167 1.77 12.00 15.05
N ALA A 168 3.09 12.09 15.06
CA ALA A 168 3.95 11.08 15.70
C ALA A 168 3.55 10.86 17.17
N GLN A 169 3.58 9.61 17.63
CA GLN A 169 3.22 9.22 18.98
C GLN A 169 4.40 8.58 19.70
N GLY A 170 4.86 9.24 20.75
CA GLY A 170 5.97 8.75 21.56
C GLY A 170 7.29 8.64 20.78
N THR A 171 8.18 7.81 21.31
CA THR A 171 9.48 7.53 20.70
C THR A 171 9.42 6.20 19.96
N PRO A 172 9.97 6.09 18.73
CA PRO A 172 10.10 4.81 18.04
C PRO A 172 10.86 3.80 18.92
N ILE A 173 10.45 2.53 18.86
CA ILE A 173 11.15 1.45 19.56
C ILE A 173 12.03 0.67 18.60
N THR A 174 13.13 0.11 19.10
CA THR A 174 13.94 -0.87 18.37
C THR A 174 13.32 -2.26 18.52
N VAL A 175 13.00 -2.92 17.41
CA VAL A 175 12.44 -4.28 17.39
C VAL A 175 13.53 -5.35 17.61
N GLY A 176 14.80 -4.98 17.44
CA GLY A 176 15.96 -5.82 17.80
C GLY A 176 16.40 -6.81 16.72
N VAL A 177 15.92 -6.65 15.48
CA VAL A 177 16.27 -7.48 14.33
C VAL A 177 16.49 -6.60 13.09
N PRO A 178 17.36 -6.97 12.13
CA PRO A 178 17.67 -6.11 10.98
C PRO A 178 16.56 -6.01 9.94
N ASN A 179 15.72 -7.04 9.78
CA ASN A 179 14.79 -7.18 8.66
C ASN A 179 13.37 -7.59 9.12
N ALA A 180 12.75 -6.83 10.03
CA ALA A 180 11.35 -7.05 10.41
C ALA A 180 10.41 -6.72 9.24
N ASN A 181 9.75 -7.72 8.65
CA ASN A 181 9.08 -7.50 7.35
C ASN A 181 7.66 -6.94 7.44
N GLY A 182 6.95 -7.20 8.54
CA GLY A 182 5.51 -7.01 8.61
C GLY A 182 5.06 -6.31 9.88
N VAL A 183 4.09 -5.42 9.77
CA VAL A 183 3.35 -4.81 10.88
C VAL A 183 1.86 -4.93 10.62
N ALA A 184 1.10 -5.25 11.67
CA ALA A 184 -0.35 -5.21 11.63
C ALA A 184 -0.88 -4.68 12.96
N ILE A 185 -1.94 -3.90 12.90
CA ILE A 185 -2.71 -3.47 14.07
C ILE A 185 -3.87 -4.43 14.22
N LEU A 186 -3.86 -5.20 15.31
CA LEU A 186 -4.96 -6.09 15.67
C LEU A 186 -5.90 -5.33 16.60
N SER A 187 -7.09 -4.97 16.12
CA SER A 187 -8.15 -4.43 16.98
C SER A 187 -9.18 -5.51 17.30
N ALA A 188 -9.72 -5.46 18.52
CA ALA A 188 -10.73 -6.42 18.97
C ALA A 188 -12.12 -6.18 18.35
N ASP A 189 -12.28 -5.09 17.61
CA ASP A 189 -13.57 -4.57 17.12
C ASP A 189 -13.77 -4.81 15.63
N ASP A 190 -13.06 -5.80 15.06
CA ASP A 190 -13.16 -6.16 13.65
C ASP A 190 -14.63 -6.40 13.28
N ARG A 191 -15.22 -5.42 12.59
CA ARG A 191 -16.64 -5.42 12.20
C ARG A 191 -16.85 -6.29 10.98
N ASP A 192 -16.31 -7.50 11.00
CA ASP A 192 -16.72 -8.61 10.15
C ASP A 192 -18.08 -9.16 10.61
N ARG A 193 -19.05 -8.25 10.80
CA ARG A 193 -20.46 -8.62 10.80
C ARG A 193 -20.85 -8.85 9.35
N ILE A 194 -20.79 -10.13 8.97
CA ILE A 194 -21.40 -10.69 7.76
C ILE A 194 -22.88 -10.28 7.69
#